data_AF-A0A0Q8M628-F1
#
_entry.id   AF-A0A0Q8M628-F1
#
_cell.length_a   1.000
_cell.length_b   1.000
_cell.length_c   1.000
_cell.angle_alpha   90.00
_cell.angle_beta   90.00
_cell.angle_gamma   90.00
#
_symmetry.space_group_name_H-M   'P 1'
#
loop_
_entity.id
_entity.type
_entity.pdbx_description
1 polymer ?
#
loop_
_entity_poly.entity_id
_entity_poly.type
_entity_poly.pdbx_seq_one_letter_code
_entity_poly.pdbx_strand_id
1 'polypeptide(L)'
;MAAAETVKNTVEQFTTAGNVAFKDAVEKSLASLNEVNAHSKKNLEAVIASVTASTKGAEALGAQAMAYSKKAVEDQVAAAKSLSGAKSIQEVVELQTNYAKSALEAYMAEFSKMSEIVSASVKDSVKPLNERVTAAVERLQAAR
;
A
#
# COMPACT_ATOMS: atom_id res chain seq x y z
N MET A 1 -46.21 43.34 39.73
CA MET A 1 -44.92 43.60 39.06
C MET A 1 -44.06 42.34 38.97
N ALA A 2 -43.86 41.57 40.04
CA ALA A 2 -43.05 40.34 40.03
C ALA A 2 -43.46 39.27 38.98
N ALA A 3 -44.76 39.01 38.79
CA ALA A 3 -45.22 37.98 37.84
C ALA A 3 -44.91 38.31 36.36
N ALA A 4 -44.96 39.59 35.97
CA ALA A 4 -44.64 40.01 34.60
C ALA A 4 -43.13 39.92 34.31
N GLU A 5 -42.31 40.17 35.34
CA GLU A 5 -40.85 40.05 35.27
C GLU A 5 -40.41 38.58 35.21
N THR A 6 -41.07 37.69 35.97
CA THR A 6 -40.85 36.24 35.87
C THR A 6 -41.19 35.71 34.48
N VAL A 7 -42.35 36.08 33.91
CA VAL A 7 -42.74 35.65 32.56
C VAL A 7 -41.76 36.16 31.51
N LYS A 8 -41.34 37.43 31.61
CA LYS A 8 -40.34 38.02 30.70
C LYS A 8 -39.00 37.28 30.77
N ASN A 9 -38.50 37.01 31.99
CA ASN A 9 -37.25 36.27 32.20
C ASN A 9 -37.33 34.82 31.67
N THR A 10 -38.46 34.14 31.85
CA THR A 10 -38.67 32.79 31.32
C THR A 10 -38.67 32.78 29.79
N VAL A 11 -39.31 33.76 29.15
CA VAL A 11 -39.32 33.89 27.67
C VAL A 11 -37.92 34.22 27.14
N GLU A 12 -37.18 35.11 27.81
CA GLU A 12 -35.79 35.46 27.43
C GLU A 12 -34.84 34.27 27.61
N GLN A 13 -34.97 33.50 28.69
CA GLN A 13 -34.22 32.26 28.89
C GLN A 13 -34.55 31.20 27.83
N PHE A 14 -35.84 30.98 27.53
CA PHE A 14 -36.24 30.04 26.49
C PHE A 14 -35.70 30.44 25.11
N THR A 15 -35.78 31.73 24.79
CA THR A 15 -35.25 32.26 23.52
C THR A 15 -33.73 32.08 23.44
N THR A 16 -33.02 32.37 24.52
CA THR A 16 -31.55 32.22 24.59
C THR A 16 -31.13 30.76 24.50
N ALA A 17 -31.78 29.88 25.26
CA ALA A 17 -31.54 28.44 25.21
C ALA A 17 -31.84 27.85 23.82
N GLY A 18 -32.92 28.30 23.18
CA GLY A 18 -33.25 27.92 21.80
C GLY A 18 -32.19 28.35 20.78
N ASN A 19 -31.70 29.58 20.89
CA ASN A 19 -30.65 30.10 20.00
C ASN A 19 -29.31 29.35 20.19
N VAL A 20 -28.94 29.02 21.44
CA VAL A 20 -27.73 28.23 21.73
C VAL A 20 -27.87 26.80 21.19
N ALA A 21 -28.99 26.14 21.47
CA ALA A 21 -29.24 24.78 20.98
C ALA A 21 -29.25 24.71 19.44
N PHE A 22 -29.81 25.73 18.77
CA PHE A 22 -29.77 25.83 17.32
C PHE A 22 -28.35 26.01 16.79
N LYS A 23 -27.57 26.91 17.41
CA LYS A 23 -26.16 27.14 17.03
C LYS A 23 -25.33 25.87 17.21
N ASP A 24 -25.44 25.19 18.34
CA ASP A 24 -24.76 23.92 18.62
C ASP A 24 -25.18 22.83 17.62
N ALA A 25 -26.47 22.76 17.27
CA ALA A 25 -26.97 21.79 16.28
C ALA A 25 -26.39 22.05 14.88
N VAL A 26 -26.29 23.31 14.47
CA VAL A 26 -25.67 23.71 13.19
C VAL A 26 -24.17 23.41 13.20
N GLU A 27 -23.45 23.77 14.26
CA GLU A 27 -22.02 23.49 14.40
C GLU A 27 -21.74 21.99 14.37
N LYS A 28 -22.53 21.18 15.09
CA LYS A 28 -22.43 19.72 15.10
C LYS A 28 -22.76 19.10 13.73
N SER A 29 -23.76 19.64 13.03
CA SER A 29 -24.10 19.20 11.68
C SER A 29 -22.97 19.49 10.68
N LEU A 30 -22.42 20.71 10.69
CA LEU A 30 -21.29 21.09 9.85
C LEU A 30 -20.03 20.25 10.16
N ALA A 31 -19.73 20.04 11.44
CA ALA A 31 -18.63 19.18 11.85
C ALA A 31 -18.82 17.75 11.34
N SER A 32 -20.02 17.18 11.49
CA SER A 32 -20.32 15.82 10.99
C SER A 32 -20.19 15.70 9.47
N LEU A 33 -20.66 16.69 8.71
CA LEU A 33 -20.52 16.71 7.24
C LEU A 33 -19.04 16.79 6.81
N ASN A 34 -18.24 17.62 7.49
CA ASN A 34 -16.80 17.71 7.24
C ASN A 34 -16.08 16.40 7.56
N GLU A 35 -16.45 15.73 8.65
CA GLU A 35 -15.89 14.42 9.01
C GLU A 35 -16.24 13.33 7.99
N VAL A 36 -17.50 13.27 7.54
CA VAL A 36 -17.94 12.32 6.51
C VAL A 36 -17.17 12.54 5.21
N ASN A 37 -17.01 13.79 4.77
CA ASN A 37 -16.23 14.12 3.59
C ASN A 37 -14.75 13.72 3.74
N ALA A 38 -14.14 14.02 4.89
CA ALA A 38 -12.76 13.66 5.17
C ALA A 38 -12.56 12.14 5.21
N HIS A 39 -13.51 11.37 5.76
CA HIS A 39 -13.45 9.91 5.76
C HIS A 39 -13.61 9.31 4.37
N SER A 40 -14.57 9.79 3.58
CA SER A 40 -14.74 9.37 2.19
C SER A 40 -13.47 9.62 1.37
N LYS A 41 -12.84 10.80 1.54
CA LYS A 41 -11.58 11.12 0.89
C LYS A 41 -10.45 10.17 1.30
N LYS A 42 -10.26 9.93 2.59
CA LYS A 42 -9.21 9.01 3.10
C LYS A 42 -9.42 7.56 2.62
N ASN A 43 -10.66 7.11 2.50
CA ASN A 43 -10.96 5.79 1.95
C ASN A 43 -10.55 5.71 0.47
N LEU A 44 -10.87 6.74 -0.32
CA LEU A 44 -10.45 6.80 -1.72
C LEU A 44 -8.92 6.86 -1.87
N GLU A 45 -8.25 7.68 -1.07
CA GLU A 45 -6.79 7.76 -1.03
C GLU A 45 -6.15 6.40 -0.71
N ALA A 46 -6.72 5.64 0.23
CA ALA A 46 -6.24 4.30 0.57
C ALA A 46 -6.39 3.30 -0.59
N VAL A 47 -7.51 3.35 -1.32
CA VAL A 47 -7.71 2.51 -2.52
C VAL A 47 -6.71 2.88 -3.60
N ILE A 48 -6.50 4.18 -3.86
CA ILE A 48 -5.52 4.66 -4.84
C ILE A 48 -4.11 4.20 -4.45
N ALA A 49 -3.74 4.30 -3.17
CA ALA A 49 -2.46 3.85 -2.65
C ALA A 49 -2.28 2.33 -2.84
N SER A 50 -3.32 1.53 -2.58
CA SER A 50 -3.34 0.08 -2.77
C SER A 50 -3.13 -0.32 -4.24
N VAL A 51 -3.83 0.35 -5.16
CA VAL A 51 -3.66 0.14 -6.61
C VAL A 51 -2.25 0.53 -7.03
N THR A 52 -1.76 1.69 -6.59
CA THR A 52 -0.42 2.18 -6.91
C THR A 52 0.66 1.21 -6.43
N ALA A 53 0.53 0.66 -5.22
CA ALA A 53 1.44 -0.34 -4.68
C ALA A 53 1.43 -1.63 -5.53
N SER A 54 0.24 -2.08 -5.93
CA SER A 54 0.09 -3.25 -6.82
C SER A 54 0.78 -3.02 -8.18
N THR A 55 0.59 -1.85 -8.78
CA THR A 55 1.24 -1.48 -10.05
C THR A 55 2.76 -1.49 -9.93
N LYS A 56 3.31 -0.91 -8.85
CA LYS A 56 4.76 -0.94 -8.59
C LYS A 56 5.31 -2.36 -8.43
N GLY A 57 4.55 -3.25 -7.78
CA GLY A 57 4.91 -4.66 -7.68
C GLY A 57 5.00 -5.33 -9.05
N ALA A 58 4.04 -5.07 -9.94
CA ALA A 58 4.05 -5.57 -11.31
C ALA A 58 5.23 -5.02 -12.14
N GLU A 59 5.52 -3.72 -12.01
CA GLU A 59 6.69 -3.08 -12.64
C GLU A 59 8.00 -3.72 -12.16
N ALA A 60 8.13 -3.98 -10.85
CA ALA A 60 9.31 -4.62 -10.28
C ALA A 60 9.49 -6.05 -10.80
N LEU A 61 8.41 -6.83 -10.94
CA LEU A 61 8.47 -8.16 -11.55
C LEU A 61 8.93 -8.10 -13.01
N GLY A 62 8.38 -7.19 -13.79
CA GLY A 62 8.78 -7.00 -15.19
C GLY A 62 10.25 -6.60 -15.32
N ALA A 63 10.71 -5.66 -14.49
CA ALA A 63 12.10 -5.24 -14.46
C ALA A 63 13.05 -6.40 -14.08
N GLN A 64 12.66 -7.23 -13.10
CA GLN A 64 13.43 -8.38 -12.68
C GLN A 64 13.53 -9.45 -13.78
N ALA A 65 12.42 -9.77 -14.45
CA ALA A 65 12.41 -10.71 -15.58
C ALA A 65 13.30 -10.23 -16.75
N MET A 66 13.28 -8.93 -17.05
CA MET A 66 14.17 -8.33 -18.06
C MET A 66 15.65 -8.42 -17.64
N ALA A 67 15.96 -8.15 -16.37
CA ALA A 67 17.31 -8.26 -15.84
C ALA A 67 17.84 -9.70 -15.91
N TYR A 68 17.01 -10.69 -15.53
CA TYR A 68 17.35 -12.11 -15.65
C TYR A 68 17.60 -12.52 -17.11
N SER A 69 16.71 -12.11 -18.03
CA SER A 69 16.85 -12.40 -19.46
C SER A 69 18.16 -11.84 -20.04
N LYS A 70 18.50 -10.60 -19.67
CA LYS A 70 19.78 -9.99 -20.07
C LYS A 70 20.97 -10.78 -19.55
N LYS A 71 20.94 -11.15 -18.26
CA LYS A 71 22.00 -11.95 -17.64
C LYS A 71 22.14 -13.33 -18.31
N ALA A 72 21.04 -14.00 -18.62
CA ALA A 72 21.07 -15.30 -19.28
C ALA A 72 21.77 -15.23 -20.65
N VAL A 73 21.52 -14.17 -21.43
CA VAL A 73 22.21 -13.95 -22.71
C VAL A 73 23.71 -13.71 -22.49
N GLU A 74 24.09 -12.87 -21.53
CA GLU A 74 25.49 -12.60 -21.19
C GLU A 74 26.22 -13.89 -20.77
N ASP A 75 25.60 -14.71 -19.91
CA ASP A 75 26.14 -15.98 -19.43
C ASP A 75 26.31 -16.98 -20.58
N GLN A 76 25.35 -17.04 -21.52
CA GLN A 76 25.43 -17.95 -22.67
C GLN A 76 26.52 -17.54 -23.66
N VAL A 77 26.70 -16.23 -23.92
CA VAL A 77 27.81 -15.73 -24.73
C VAL A 77 29.15 -16.06 -24.08
N ALA A 78 29.25 -15.90 -22.75
CA ALA A 78 30.45 -16.26 -22.00
C ALA A 78 30.75 -17.77 -22.10
N ALA A 79 29.73 -18.62 -21.94
CA ALA A 79 29.86 -20.07 -22.07
C ALA A 79 30.32 -20.48 -23.48
N ALA A 80 29.73 -19.90 -24.53
CA ALA A 80 30.13 -20.17 -25.92
C ALA A 80 31.59 -19.77 -26.18
N LYS A 81 32.02 -18.61 -25.67
CA LYS A 81 33.41 -18.16 -25.78
C LYS A 81 34.37 -19.12 -25.07
N SER A 82 34.05 -19.54 -23.85
CA SER A 82 34.87 -20.51 -23.11
C SER A 82 34.96 -21.85 -23.83
N LEU A 83 33.83 -22.36 -24.34
CA LEU A 83 33.79 -23.61 -25.11
C LEU A 83 34.62 -23.54 -26.39
N SER A 84 34.61 -22.40 -27.10
CA SER A 84 35.41 -22.22 -28.32
C SER A 84 36.93 -22.28 -28.07
N GLY A 85 37.38 -22.01 -26.85
CA GLY A 85 38.78 -22.07 -26.44
C GLY A 85 39.22 -23.41 -25.85
N ALA A 86 38.29 -24.36 -25.67
CA ALA A 86 38.57 -25.65 -25.05
C ALA A 86 39.47 -26.51 -25.94
N LYS A 87 40.49 -27.14 -25.34
CA LYS A 87 41.52 -27.92 -26.05
C LYS A 87 41.32 -29.43 -25.92
N SER A 88 40.36 -29.86 -25.12
CA SER A 88 40.07 -31.28 -24.89
C SER A 88 38.60 -31.52 -24.56
N ILE A 89 38.14 -32.77 -24.72
CA ILE A 89 36.79 -33.19 -24.32
C ILE A 89 36.59 -33.03 -22.81
N GLN A 90 37.63 -33.31 -22.02
CA GLN A 90 37.55 -33.18 -20.56
C GLN A 90 37.30 -31.73 -20.13
N GLU A 91 37.97 -30.77 -20.78
CA GLU A 91 37.76 -29.33 -20.55
C GLU A 91 36.35 -28.88 -20.98
N VAL A 92 35.82 -29.43 -22.09
CA VAL A 92 34.42 -29.20 -22.50
C VAL A 92 33.43 -29.69 -21.45
N VAL A 93 33.62 -30.90 -20.91
CA VAL A 93 32.75 -31.47 -19.86
C VAL A 93 32.79 -30.62 -18.60
N GLU A 94 33.97 -30.15 -18.19
CA GLU A 94 34.13 -29.28 -17.03
C GLU A 94 33.44 -27.92 -17.22
N LEU A 95 33.63 -27.28 -18.38
CA LEU A 95 32.97 -26.02 -18.72
C LEU A 95 31.45 -26.15 -18.75
N GLN A 96 30.93 -27.24 -19.34
CA GLN A 96 29.49 -27.49 -19.40
C GLN A 96 28.90 -27.76 -18.00
N THR A 97 29.63 -28.49 -17.15
CA THR A 97 29.23 -28.77 -15.76
C THR A 97 29.18 -27.49 -14.95
N ASN A 98 30.20 -26.63 -15.08
CA ASN A 98 30.24 -25.35 -14.40
C ASN A 98 29.12 -24.41 -14.87
N TYR A 99 28.87 -24.33 -16.18
CA TYR A 99 27.74 -23.58 -16.72
C TYR A 99 26.40 -24.07 -16.16
N ALA A 100 26.17 -25.38 -16.16
CA ALA A 100 24.94 -25.97 -15.63
C ALA A 100 24.75 -25.64 -14.14
N LYS A 101 25.83 -25.72 -13.34
CA LYS A 101 25.81 -25.35 -11.92
C LYS A 101 25.45 -23.87 -11.74
N SER A 102 26.14 -22.98 -12.44
CA SER A 102 25.87 -21.53 -12.35
C SER A 102 24.48 -21.16 -12.84
N ALA A 103 23.97 -21.82 -13.89
CA ALA A 103 22.61 -21.61 -14.38
C ALA A 103 21.55 -22.02 -13.33
N LEU A 104 21.77 -23.12 -12.61
CA LEU A 104 20.89 -23.56 -11.52
C LEU A 104 20.90 -22.56 -10.35
N GLU A 105 22.09 -22.10 -9.95
CA GLU A 105 22.24 -21.09 -8.89
C GLU A 105 21.55 -19.78 -9.27
N ALA A 106 21.72 -19.31 -10.51
CA ALA A 106 21.07 -18.11 -11.03
C ALA A 106 19.54 -18.25 -11.07
N TYR A 107 19.02 -19.42 -11.48
CA TYR A 107 17.58 -19.68 -11.49
C TYR A 107 16.98 -19.67 -10.08
N MET A 108 17.66 -20.29 -9.10
CA MET A 108 17.20 -20.28 -7.70
C MET A 108 17.23 -18.89 -7.08
N ALA A 109 18.25 -18.09 -7.40
CA ALA A 109 18.29 -16.69 -7.01
C ALA A 109 17.13 -15.89 -7.62
N GLU A 110 16.85 -16.07 -8.91
CA GLU A 110 15.74 -15.40 -9.60
C GLU A 110 14.38 -15.77 -9.00
N PHE A 111 14.14 -17.07 -8.80
CA PHE A 111 12.91 -17.55 -8.18
C PHE A 111 12.69 -16.94 -6.79
N SER A 112 13.75 -16.92 -5.97
CA SER A 112 13.69 -16.33 -4.63
C SER A 112 13.35 -14.84 -4.70
N LYS A 113 13.97 -14.11 -5.62
CA LYS A 113 13.75 -12.68 -5.81
C LYS A 113 12.34 -12.36 -6.33
N MET A 114 11.83 -13.14 -7.27
CA MET A 114 10.46 -12.99 -7.75
C MET A 114 9.45 -13.25 -6.61
N SER A 115 9.68 -14.27 -5.78
CA SER A 115 8.86 -14.57 -4.61
C SER A 115 8.85 -13.42 -3.60
N GLU A 116 10.01 -12.83 -3.32
CA GLU A 116 10.12 -11.63 -2.47
C GLU A 116 9.32 -10.45 -3.03
N ILE A 117 9.43 -10.18 -4.33
CA ILE A 117 8.69 -9.08 -4.98
C ILE A 117 7.18 -9.31 -4.88
N VAL A 118 6.69 -10.53 -5.14
CA VAL A 118 5.26 -10.85 -5.02
C VAL A 118 4.78 -10.67 -3.59
N SER A 119 5.52 -11.21 -2.61
CA SER A 119 5.18 -11.11 -1.20
C SER A 119 5.14 -9.66 -0.72
N ALA A 120 6.15 -8.87 -1.10
CA ALA A 120 6.20 -7.45 -0.80
C ALA A 120 5.03 -6.69 -1.45
N SER A 121 4.74 -6.96 -2.73
CA SER A 121 3.61 -6.33 -3.43
C SER A 121 2.28 -6.60 -2.74
N VAL A 122 2.01 -7.85 -2.34
CA VAL A 122 0.78 -8.18 -1.62
C VAL A 122 0.70 -7.39 -0.31
N LYS A 123 1.79 -7.40 0.47
CA LYS A 123 1.86 -6.70 1.76
C LYS A 123 1.63 -5.19 1.60
N ASP A 124 2.29 -4.57 0.64
CA ASP A 124 2.22 -3.13 0.41
C ASP A 124 0.87 -2.71 -0.16
N SER A 125 0.22 -3.57 -0.96
CA SER A 125 -1.12 -3.30 -1.49
C SER A 125 -2.22 -3.40 -0.43
N VAL A 126 -2.11 -4.30 0.56
CA VAL A 126 -3.14 -4.44 1.60
C VAL A 126 -2.96 -3.45 2.75
N LYS A 127 -1.73 -2.97 2.97
CA LYS A 127 -1.39 -2.08 4.09
C LYS A 127 -2.29 -0.82 4.18
N PRO A 128 -2.55 -0.05 3.10
CA PRO A 128 -3.41 1.13 3.18
C PRO A 128 -4.83 0.82 3.65
N LEU A 129 -5.37 -0.34 3.27
CA LEU A 129 -6.70 -0.78 3.68
C LEU A 129 -6.72 -1.16 5.16
N ASN A 130 -5.69 -1.87 5.63
CA ASN A 130 -5.55 -2.20 7.05
C ASN A 130 -5.44 -0.94 7.92
N GLU A 131 -4.71 0.08 7.46
CA GLU A 131 -4.62 1.37 8.17
C GLU A 131 -6.00 2.06 8.28
N ARG A 132 -6.88 1.93 7.27
CA ARG A 132 -8.26 2.43 7.37
C ARG A 132 -9.11 1.65 8.37
N VAL A 133 -8.95 0.33 8.43
CA VAL A 133 -9.62 -0.50 9.44
C VAL A 133 -9.16 -0.14 10.84
N THR A 134 -7.84 -0.03 11.07
CA THR A 134 -7.28 0.40 12.36
C THR A 134 -7.81 1.77 12.77
N ALA A 135 -7.77 2.75 11.86
CA ALA A 135 -8.27 4.09 12.15
C ALA A 135 -9.78 4.10 12.51
N ALA A 136 -10.58 3.21 11.91
CA ALA A 136 -11.99 3.06 12.25
C ALA A 136 -12.16 2.47 13.67
N VAL A 137 -11.37 1.47 14.03
CA VAL A 137 -11.37 0.85 15.36
C VAL A 137 -10.96 1.88 16.43
N GLU A 138 -9.90 2.64 16.20
CA GLU A 138 -9.44 3.69 17.12
C GLU A 138 -10.50 4.77 17.34
N ARG A 139 -11.23 5.16 16.28
CA ARG A 139 -12.34 6.12 16.39
C ARG A 139 -13.50 5.57 17.23
N LEU A 140 -13.83 4.29 17.06
CA LEU A 140 -14.87 3.65 17.88
C LEU A 140 -14.45 3.55 19.36
N GLN A 141 -13.17 3.34 19.62
CA GLN A 141 -12.62 3.35 20.99
C GLN A 141 -12.65 4.75 21.60
N ALA A 142 -12.29 5.79 20.83
CA ALA A 142 -12.29 7.18 21.30
C ALA A 142 -13.71 7.75 21.55
N ALA A 143 -14.74 7.10 20.99
CA ALA A 143 -16.15 7.48 21.20
C ALA A 143 -16.82 6.76 22.39
N ARG A 144 -16.12 5.84 23.06
CA ARG A 144 -16.53 5.23 24.33
C ARG A 144 -16.03 6.05 25.52
#